data_AF-A0A6N7JU32-F1
#
_entry.id   AF-A0A6N7JU32-F1
#
_cell.length_a   1.000
_cell.length_b   1.000
_cell.length_c   1.000
_cell.angle_alpha   90.00
_cell.angle_beta   90.00
_cell.angle_gamma   90.00
#
_symmetry.space_group_name_H-M   'P 1'
#
loop_
_entity.id
_entity.type
_entity.pdbx_description
1 polymer ?
#
loop_
_entity_poly.entity_id
_entity_poly.type
_entity_poly.pdbx_seq_one_letter_code
_entity_poly.pdbx_strand_id
1 'polypeptide(L)'
;MSLSVWEILLILVIVGVIFGAGKLPKVMGDFGEGIRRFKDGLKDPKSTVADTWADATSAHTAVVDNKVATAPASPVTKDEPAARS
;
A
#
# COMPACT_ATOMS: atom_id res chain seq x y z
N MET A 1 -9.90 16.52 39.16
CA MET A 1 -9.25 17.10 37.96
C MET A 1 -9.50 16.16 36.80
N SER A 2 -10.59 16.38 36.08
CA SER A 2 -11.03 15.50 35.00
C SER A 2 -10.25 15.85 33.73
N LEU A 3 -9.72 14.85 33.02
CA LEU A 3 -9.17 15.07 31.70
C LEU A 3 -10.31 15.47 30.76
N SER A 4 -10.47 16.78 30.58
CA SER A 4 -11.48 17.33 29.71
C SER A 4 -11.08 17.07 28.26
N VAL A 5 -12.06 16.94 27.37
CA VAL A 5 -11.82 16.80 25.92
C VAL A 5 -10.91 17.92 25.40
N TRP A 6 -10.98 19.10 26.04
CA TRP A 6 -10.13 20.25 25.76
C TRP A 6 -8.63 19.99 25.98
N GLU A 7 -8.24 19.30 27.06
CA GLU A 7 -6.85 18.94 27.32
C GLU A 7 -6.34 17.92 26.30
N ILE A 8 -7.16 16.92 25.97
CA ILE A 8 -6.77 15.88 25.00
C ILE A 8 -6.52 16.51 23.62
N LEU A 9 -7.35 17.47 23.22
CA LEU A 9 -7.19 18.20 21.95
C LEU A 9 -5.88 19.01 21.94
N LEU A 10 -5.55 19.70 23.04
CA LEU A 10 -4.31 20.47 23.17
C LEU A 10 -3.07 19.58 23.06
N ILE A 11 -3.08 18.42 23.73
CA ILE A 11 -1.99 17.44 23.67
C ILE A 11 -1.85 16.90 22.24
N LEU A 12 -2.96 16.58 21.58
CA LEU A 12 -2.97 16.08 20.21
C LEU A 12 -2.32 17.08 19.23
N VAL A 13 -2.58 18.38 19.40
CA VAL A 13 -1.95 19.43 18.59
C VAL A 13 -0.43 19.46 18.79
N ILE A 14 0.04 19.42 20.04
CA ILE A 14 1.47 19.46 20.37
C ILE A 14 2.18 18.24 19.77
N VAL A 15 1.62 17.05 19.98
CA VAL A 15 2.14 15.80 19.40
C VAL A 15 2.12 15.88 17.87
N GLY A 16 1.05 16.39 17.26
CA GLY A 16 0.95 16.58 15.82
C GLY A 16 2.05 17.49 15.25
N VAL A 17 2.42 18.55 15.96
CA VAL A 17 3.52 19.45 15.55
C VAL A 17 4.88 18.76 15.64
N ILE A 18 5.12 17.99 16.71
CA ILE A 18 6.41 17.27 16.91
C ILE A 18 6.56 16.13 15.89
N PHE A 19 5.49 15.38 15.65
CA PHE A 19 5.49 14.26 14.70
C PHE A 19 5.41 14.73 13.24
N GLY A 20 4.85 15.93 13.00
CA GLY A 20 4.67 16.52 11.68
C GLY A 20 3.53 15.90 10.87
N ALA A 21 2.97 16.69 9.94
CA ALA A 21 1.82 16.30 9.12
C ALA A 21 2.07 15.11 8.16
N GLY A 22 3.32 14.71 7.93
CA GLY A 22 3.65 13.58 7.04
C GLY A 22 3.71 12.22 7.73
N LYS A 23 4.04 12.16 9.02
CA LYS A 23 4.20 10.89 9.74
C LYS A 23 2.89 10.40 10.33
N LEU A 24 2.09 11.30 10.91
CA LEU A 24 0.84 10.92 11.58
C LEU A 24 -0.17 10.25 10.62
N PRO A 25 -0.43 10.76 9.40
CA PRO A 25 -1.37 10.14 8.48
C PRO A 25 -0.85 8.81 7.91
N LYS A 26 0.47 8.68 7.70
CA LYS A 26 1.08 7.44 7.20
C LYS A 26 0.91 6.31 8.21
N VAL A 27 1.23 6.57 9.48
CA VAL A 27 1.12 5.58 10.56
C VAL A 27 -0.34 5.29 10.92
N MET A 28 -1.21 6.31 10.91
CA MET A 28 -2.65 6.13 11.12
C MET A 28 -3.34 5.42 9.96
N GLY A 29 -2.83 5.53 8.73
CA GLY A 29 -3.30 4.73 7.59
C GLY A 29 -3.05 3.24 7.79
N ASP A 30 -1.80 2.87 8.11
CA ASP A 30 -1.42 1.48 8.36
C ASP A 30 -2.17 0.89 9.58
N PHE A 31 -2.34 1.67 10.64
CA PHE A 31 -3.06 1.27 11.84
C PHE A 31 -4.58 1.20 11.63
N GLY A 32 -5.12 2.16 10.86
CA GLY A 32 -6.53 2.26 10.53
C GLY A 32 -7.02 1.09 9.69
N GLU A 33 -6.21 0.63 8.73
CA GLU A 33 -6.51 -0.55 7.92
C GLU A 33 -6.61 -1.81 8.82
N GLY A 34 -5.69 -2.00 9.76
CA GLY A 34 -5.74 -3.10 10.72
C GLY A 34 -6.99 -3.10 11.61
N ILE A 35 -7.38 -1.92 12.13
CA ILE A 35 -8.61 -1.76 12.90
C ILE A 35 -9.85 -2.01 12.03
N ARG A 36 -9.84 -1.56 10.77
CA ARG A 36 -10.94 -1.73 9.83
C ARG A 36 -11.17 -3.21 9.52
N ARG A 37 -10.11 -3.97 9.18
CA ARG A 37 -10.18 -5.43 8.99
C ARG A 37 -10.63 -6.18 10.25
N PHE A 38 -10.19 -5.73 11.43
CA PHE A 38 -10.65 -6.29 12.69
C PHE A 38 -12.15 -6.03 12.93
N LYS A 39 -12.62 -4.82 12.64
CA LYS A 39 -14.02 -4.43 12.75
C LYS A 39 -14.89 -5.18 11.73
N ASP A 40 -14.42 -5.35 10.51
CA ASP A 40 -15.14 -6.06 9.44
C ASP A 40 -15.22 -7.56 9.75
N GLY A 41 -14.12 -8.17 10.23
CA GLY A 41 -14.12 -9.56 10.69
C GLY A 41 -15.02 -9.82 11.91
N LEU A 42 -15.25 -8.81 12.74
CA LEU A 42 -16.22 -8.87 13.85
C LEU A 42 -17.66 -8.61 13.43
N LYS A 43 -17.89 -7.97 12.26
CA LYS A 43 -19.23 -7.60 11.76
C LYS A 43 -19.83 -8.63 10.81
N ASP A 44 -19.09 -9.63 10.35
CA ASP A 44 -19.60 -10.66 9.44
C ASP A 44 -19.96 -11.96 10.17
N PRO A 45 -21.25 -12.34 10.11
CA PRO A 45 -21.64 -13.41 9.18
C PRO A 45 -22.67 -13.00 8.10
N LYS A 46 -22.89 -11.69 7.84
CA LYS A 46 -23.97 -11.23 6.94
C LYS A 46 -23.78 -9.86 6.29
N SER A 47 -22.56 -9.42 5.95
CA SER A 47 -22.36 -8.08 5.34
C SER A 47 -21.09 -7.96 4.49
N THR A 48 -20.87 -8.88 3.54
CA THR A 48 -19.75 -8.77 2.59
C THR A 48 -20.27 -8.38 1.19
N VAL A 49 -20.48 -7.08 0.90
CA VAL A 49 -20.48 -6.55 -0.50
C VAL A 49 -20.14 -5.04 -0.61
N ALA A 50 -20.21 -4.22 0.45
CA ALA A 50 -20.25 -2.75 0.24
C ALA A 50 -18.90 -2.01 0.12
N ASP A 51 -17.76 -2.61 0.45
CA ASP A 51 -16.50 -1.86 0.64
C ASP A 51 -15.40 -2.09 -0.42
N THR A 52 -15.74 -2.56 -1.62
CA THR A 52 -14.83 -2.61 -2.78
C THR A 52 -14.96 -1.34 -3.65
N TRP A 53 -15.02 -0.14 -3.06
CA TRP A 53 -15.15 1.11 -3.84
C TRP A 53 -14.21 2.27 -3.45
N ALA A 54 -13.41 2.17 -2.39
CA ALA A 54 -12.44 3.25 -2.09
C ALA A 54 -11.06 3.06 -2.75
N ASP A 55 -10.79 1.89 -3.34
CA ASP A 55 -9.53 1.56 -4.01
C ASP A 55 -9.63 1.81 -5.53
N ALA A 56 -9.80 3.07 -5.94
CA ALA A 56 -9.78 3.43 -7.37
C ALA A 56 -9.34 4.88 -7.69
N THR A 57 -8.81 5.65 -6.74
CA THR A 57 -8.41 7.06 -7.02
C THR A 57 -6.92 7.36 -6.76
N SER A 58 -6.03 6.37 -6.65
CA SER A 58 -4.58 6.65 -6.62
C SER A 58 -3.68 5.70 -7.40
N ALA A 59 -4.23 4.86 -8.30
CA ALA A 59 -3.45 3.95 -9.14
C ALA A 59 -3.55 4.26 -10.65
N HIS A 60 -3.67 5.54 -11.04
CA HIS A 60 -3.50 5.96 -12.44
C HIS A 60 -2.57 7.16 -12.54
N THR A 61 -1.27 6.94 -12.35
CA THR A 61 -0.16 7.64 -13.05
C THR A 61 1.14 6.90 -12.68
N ALA A 62 1.44 5.82 -13.41
CA ALA A 62 2.79 5.29 -13.69
C ALA A 62 2.66 3.93 -14.42
N VAL A 63 1.93 3.91 -15.54
CA VAL A 63 2.07 2.86 -16.56
C VAL A 63 2.33 3.54 -17.90
N VAL A 64 3.55 4.05 -18.05
CA VAL A 64 4.26 4.34 -19.31
C VAL A 64 5.73 4.21 -18.85
N ASP A 65 6.52 3.18 -19.14
CA ASP A 65 6.89 2.56 -20.40
C ASP A 65 7.43 1.15 -20.09
N ASN A 66 6.92 0.10 -20.74
CA ASN A 66 7.79 -0.89 -21.39
C ASN A 66 6.96 -1.88 -22.22
N LYS A 67 6.48 -1.40 -23.37
CA LYS A 67 6.08 -2.29 -24.47
C LYS A 67 6.92 -1.92 -25.70
N VAL A 68 8.16 -2.39 -25.73
CA VAL A 68 8.83 -2.63 -27.01
C VAL A 68 9.06 -4.13 -27.13
N ALA A 69 8.22 -4.71 -27.97
CA ALA A 69 8.39 -6.04 -28.49
C ALA A 69 9.69 -6.10 -29.32
N THR A 70 10.49 -7.14 -29.12
CA THR A 70 11.38 -7.65 -30.17
C THR A 70 11.46 -9.17 -30.03
N ALA A 71 10.55 -9.85 -30.72
CA ALA A 71 10.74 -11.22 -31.18
C ALA A 71 11.11 -11.16 -32.68
N PRO A 72 11.50 -12.27 -33.34
CA PRO A 72 12.70 -13.09 -33.18
C PRO A 72 13.49 -13.16 -34.53
N ALA A 73 14.84 -13.13 -34.52
CA ALA A 73 15.65 -13.52 -35.69
C ALA A 73 17.10 -13.86 -35.30
N SER A 74 17.47 -15.13 -35.44
CA SER A 74 18.82 -15.73 -35.28
C SER A 74 19.85 -15.13 -36.27
N PRO A 75 21.17 -15.15 -35.99
CA PRO A 75 21.97 -16.34 -36.33
C PRO A 75 23.22 -16.62 -35.44
N VAL A 76 23.57 -17.91 -35.34
CA VAL A 76 24.94 -18.49 -35.30
C VAL A 76 25.94 -17.99 -34.23
N THR A 77 26.33 -18.90 -33.34
CA THR A 77 27.73 -19.35 -33.05
C THR A 77 27.60 -20.39 -31.93
N LYS A 78 27.48 -21.68 -32.27
CA LYS A 78 28.59 -22.63 -32.40
C LYS A 78 29.38 -22.75 -31.10
N ASP A 79 29.01 -23.71 -30.25
CA ASP A 79 29.96 -24.52 -29.48
C ASP A 79 29.22 -25.74 -28.90
N GLU A 80 28.98 -26.71 -29.79
CA GLU A 80 29.04 -28.12 -29.42
C GLU A 80 30.11 -28.73 -30.33
N PRO A 81 31.22 -29.18 -29.75
CA PRO A 81 31.51 -30.60 -29.88
C PRO A 81 32.12 -31.21 -28.61
N ALA A 82 31.62 -32.40 -28.31
CA ALA A 82 32.23 -33.44 -27.50
C ALA A 82 33.78 -33.47 -27.48
N ALA A 83 34.36 -33.42 -26.28
CA ALA A 83 35.65 -34.03 -25.91
C ALA A 83 35.66 -34.08 -24.37
N ARG A 84 35.50 -35.23 -23.71
CA ARG A 84 36.46 -36.33 -23.59
C ARG A 84 37.80 -35.85 -23.01
N SER A 85 37.90 -35.91 -21.68
CA SER A 85 39.14 -36.00 -20.91
C SER A 85 38.81 -36.54 -19.53
#